data_AF-A0A0F8WSX7-F1
#
_entry.id   AF-A0A0F8WSX7-F1
#
_cell.length_a   1.000
_cell.length_b   1.000
_cell.length_c   1.000
_cell.angle_alpha   90.00
_cell.angle_beta   90.00
_cell.angle_gamma   90.00
#
_symmetry.space_group_name_H-M   'P 1'
#
loop_
_entity.id
_entity.type
_entity.pdbx_description
1 polymer ?
#
loop_
_entity_poly.entity_id
_entity_poly.type
_entity_poly.pdbx_seq_one_letter_code
_entity_poly.pdbx_strand_id
1 'polypeptide(L)'
;MANPLNNSFENWSSPGNPGIASGICDNWTVYSVNGGTSTRQTDAATGGETYSANIRSSASAPVNSEGGLTSDAFYLSDSLIKWWQKSENINVAVTVELYTSADVFIASTTPAIVTSWTQQSWDVSAYKGQNVKLRFKQHTTQSASGWYTLIDLVETWTWTLSLELEDIITLSDELEFTEVIKEDIVTLSDEIEINVLLEKIFLEDTITLSEQITGINRASYATRMEFYDGFLYISTDESPAQVVKVDVTLPSTNYTSYTLNLPSEDLHYAKDLKINQTFDEIYVACADGKLAHITNLTDLDDGRETIEVEAGSGANSL
;
A
#
# COMPACT_ATOMS: atom_id res chain seq x y z
N MET A 1 -18.44 11.92 -17.78
CA MET A 1 -17.34 11.60 -16.84
C MET A 1 -16.97 12.90 -16.15
N ALA A 2 -16.95 12.93 -14.81
CA ALA A 2 -16.50 14.11 -14.08
C ALA A 2 -15.00 14.34 -14.37
N ASN A 3 -14.58 15.59 -14.53
CA ASN A 3 -13.17 15.90 -14.78
C ASN A 3 -12.34 15.48 -13.54
N PRO A 4 -11.18 14.84 -13.72
CA PRO A 4 -10.25 14.63 -12.62
C PRO A 4 -9.87 15.98 -12.03
N LEU A 5 -9.66 16.01 -10.71
CA LEU A 5 -9.15 17.21 -10.05
C LEU A 5 -7.72 17.41 -10.53
N ASN A 6 -7.51 18.38 -11.43
CA ASN A 6 -6.20 18.83 -11.86
C ASN A 6 -6.30 20.34 -12.07
N ASN A 7 -5.67 21.10 -11.17
CA ASN A 7 -5.90 22.52 -11.12
C ASN A 7 -4.65 23.32 -10.74
N SER A 8 -4.15 24.08 -11.71
CA SER A 8 -3.08 25.07 -11.57
C SER A 8 -3.60 26.50 -11.37
N PHE A 9 -4.92 26.71 -11.28
CA PHE A 9 -5.56 28.03 -11.16
C PHE A 9 -5.23 29.04 -12.30
N GLU A 10 -4.69 28.55 -13.41
CA GLU A 10 -4.24 29.38 -14.53
C GLU A 10 -5.40 29.99 -15.33
N ASN A 11 -6.57 29.35 -15.32
CA ASN A 11 -7.76 29.80 -16.05
C ASN A 11 -8.69 30.67 -15.20
N TRP A 12 -8.20 31.22 -14.07
CA TRP A 12 -8.95 32.14 -13.22
C TRP A 12 -9.39 33.40 -13.98
N SER A 13 -10.60 33.35 -14.53
CA SER A 13 -11.19 34.41 -15.33
C SER A 13 -11.98 35.38 -14.45
N SER A 14 -11.27 36.23 -13.69
CA SER A 14 -11.84 37.54 -13.35
C SER A 14 -10.75 38.59 -13.13
N PRO A 15 -10.68 39.63 -13.99
CA PRO A 15 -10.16 40.93 -13.62
C PRO A 15 -11.29 41.71 -12.94
N GLY A 16 -11.70 41.27 -11.75
CA GLY A 16 -12.90 41.77 -11.07
C GLY A 16 -12.62 42.11 -9.61
N ASN A 17 -12.02 43.28 -9.37
CA ASN A 17 -11.87 43.95 -8.08
C ASN A 17 -11.18 43.13 -6.95
N PRO A 18 -9.97 43.49 -6.48
CA PRO A 18 -9.18 42.76 -5.47
C PRO A 18 -9.79 42.70 -4.05
N GLY A 19 -11.11 42.90 -3.91
CA GLY A 19 -11.80 43.04 -2.63
C GLY A 19 -12.97 42.09 -2.37
N ILE A 20 -13.49 41.32 -3.35
CA ILE A 20 -14.64 40.43 -3.11
C ILE A 20 -14.45 39.10 -3.83
N ALA A 21 -14.33 38.06 -3.04
CA ALA A 21 -14.05 36.71 -3.47
C ALA A 21 -15.32 35.88 -3.65
N SER A 22 -16.23 36.31 -4.52
CA SER A 22 -17.28 35.43 -5.03
C SER A 22 -16.98 35.16 -6.49
N GLY A 23 -16.54 33.93 -6.79
CA GLY A 23 -16.22 33.52 -8.15
C GLY A 23 -15.96 32.03 -8.20
N ILE A 24 -16.38 31.41 -9.31
CA ILE A 24 -16.01 30.05 -9.67
C ILE A 24 -14.68 30.16 -10.44
N CYS A 25 -13.64 29.51 -9.95
CA CYS A 25 -12.35 29.39 -10.64
C CYS A 25 -12.07 27.92 -10.87
N ASP A 26 -12.03 27.48 -12.12
CA ASP A 26 -11.56 26.14 -12.48
C ASP A 26 -12.25 25.03 -11.67
N ASN A 27 -13.57 25.12 -11.47
CA ASN A 27 -14.33 24.21 -10.60
C ASN A 27 -14.02 24.38 -9.11
N TRP A 28 -13.67 25.58 -8.65
CA TRP A 28 -13.56 25.95 -7.23
C TRP A 28 -14.46 27.13 -6.91
N THR A 29 -15.21 27.02 -5.82
CA THR A 29 -16.00 28.09 -5.23
C THR A 29 -15.28 28.63 -4.00
N VAL A 30 -15.05 29.93 -3.96
CA VAL A 30 -14.59 30.61 -2.75
C VAL A 30 -15.75 30.78 -1.77
N TYR A 31 -15.50 30.56 -0.48
CA TYR A 31 -16.42 30.95 0.58
C TYR A 31 -15.74 31.81 1.66
N SER A 32 -16.56 32.55 2.39
CA SER A 32 -16.16 33.48 3.44
C SER A 32 -17.13 33.41 4.61
N VAL A 33 -16.60 33.39 5.82
CA VAL A 33 -17.36 33.55 7.06
C VAL A 33 -16.75 34.69 7.87
N ASN A 34 -17.57 35.61 8.38
CA ASN A 34 -17.15 36.75 9.22
C ASN A 34 -16.06 37.64 8.61
N GLY A 35 -16.08 37.83 7.29
CA GLY A 35 -15.17 38.74 6.59
C GLY A 35 -13.99 38.07 5.89
N GLY A 36 -13.89 36.74 5.91
CA GLY A 36 -12.99 35.94 5.05
C GLY A 36 -12.92 36.40 3.61
N THR A 37 -11.80 36.20 2.93
CA THR A 37 -11.72 36.40 1.47
C THR A 37 -10.75 35.37 0.89
N SER A 38 -10.96 34.87 -0.32
CA SER A 38 -9.91 34.12 -1.02
C SER A 38 -9.70 34.72 -2.39
N THR A 39 -8.47 35.11 -2.72
CA THR A 39 -8.20 35.86 -3.95
C THR A 39 -7.17 35.15 -4.80
N ARG A 40 -7.15 35.44 -6.09
CA ARG A 40 -6.02 35.09 -6.95
C ARG A 40 -4.77 35.84 -6.48
N GLN A 41 -3.61 35.19 -6.47
CA GLN A 41 -2.31 35.82 -6.23
C GLN A 41 -1.33 35.48 -7.35
N THR A 42 -0.43 36.42 -7.66
CA THR A 42 0.65 36.24 -8.63
C THR A 42 1.91 35.70 -7.95
N ASP A 43 1.81 34.52 -7.34
CA ASP A 43 2.91 33.79 -6.69
C ASP A 43 2.57 32.30 -6.85
N ALA A 44 3.31 31.57 -7.68
CA ALA A 44 3.04 30.17 -8.02
C ALA A 44 4.15 29.24 -7.54
N ALA A 45 3.83 27.96 -7.36
CA ALA A 45 4.76 26.97 -6.82
C ALA A 45 5.86 26.59 -7.80
N THR A 46 5.56 26.54 -9.10
CA THR A 46 6.54 26.26 -10.15
C THR A 46 6.87 27.56 -10.88
N GLY A 47 8.16 27.87 -11.03
CA GLY A 47 8.64 29.17 -11.56
C GLY A 47 8.28 29.51 -13.02
N GLY A 48 7.31 28.81 -13.62
CA GLY A 48 6.74 29.07 -14.94
C GLY A 48 5.22 29.32 -14.93
N GLU A 49 4.51 29.01 -13.84
CA GLU A 49 3.08 29.28 -13.65
C GLU A 49 2.89 30.63 -12.95
N THR A 50 1.75 31.28 -13.18
CA THR A 50 1.56 32.69 -12.78
C THR A 50 0.66 32.84 -11.56
N TYR A 51 -0.10 31.82 -11.16
CA TYR A 51 -1.16 32.01 -10.18
C TYR A 51 -1.24 30.93 -9.10
N SER A 52 -1.62 31.37 -7.90
CA SER A 52 -2.09 30.51 -6.83
C SER A 52 -3.37 31.06 -6.23
N ALA A 53 -4.09 30.20 -5.51
CA ALA A 53 -5.26 30.57 -4.76
C ALA A 53 -4.85 30.97 -3.34
N ASN A 54 -5.07 32.23 -2.97
CA ASN A 54 -4.87 32.73 -1.61
C ASN A 54 -6.11 32.48 -0.79
N ILE A 55 -5.94 31.74 0.30
CA ILE A 55 -6.94 31.56 1.33
C ILE A 55 -6.60 32.49 2.47
N ARG A 56 -7.50 33.43 2.79
CA ARG A 56 -7.32 34.35 3.90
C ARG A 56 -8.60 34.62 4.65
N SER A 57 -8.43 34.96 5.91
CA SER A 57 -9.53 35.32 6.78
C SER A 57 -9.87 36.83 6.72
N SER A 58 -8.96 37.66 6.18
CA SER A 58 -9.02 39.10 5.80
C SER A 58 -8.02 39.99 6.54
N ALA A 59 -7.57 41.08 5.89
CA ALA A 59 -6.52 41.98 6.39
C ALA A 59 -6.79 42.62 7.77
N SER A 60 -8.06 42.65 8.23
CA SER A 60 -8.44 43.04 9.59
C SER A 60 -9.59 42.18 10.10
N ALA A 61 -9.38 40.87 10.02
CA ALA A 61 -10.35 39.89 10.46
C ALA A 61 -10.51 39.84 12.00
N PRO A 62 -11.74 39.65 12.51
CA PRO A 62 -11.94 39.18 13.87
C PRO A 62 -11.36 37.77 14.02
N VAL A 63 -11.01 37.39 15.25
CA VAL A 63 -10.69 35.99 15.57
C VAL A 63 -11.85 35.09 15.12
N ASN A 64 -11.54 33.92 14.57
CA ASN A 64 -12.48 32.95 13.99
C ASN A 64 -13.18 33.41 12.71
N SER A 65 -12.69 34.42 11.99
CA SER A 65 -13.12 34.58 10.60
C SER A 65 -12.50 33.50 9.73
N GLU A 66 -13.22 33.03 8.72
CA GLU A 66 -12.81 31.89 7.90
C GLU A 66 -12.82 32.25 6.42
N GLY A 67 -11.75 31.90 5.73
CA GLY A 67 -11.70 31.88 4.27
C GLY A 67 -11.47 30.45 3.80
N GLY A 68 -11.98 30.11 2.63
CA GLY A 68 -11.70 28.81 2.05
C GLY A 68 -12.09 28.66 0.59
N LEU A 69 -11.62 27.56 0.03
CA LEU A 69 -11.82 27.15 -1.35
C LEU A 69 -12.48 25.78 -1.32
N THR A 70 -13.60 25.60 -2.01
CA THR A 70 -14.26 24.30 -2.14
C THR A 70 -14.33 23.92 -3.61
N SER A 71 -13.86 22.73 -3.98
CA SER A 71 -13.97 22.23 -5.34
C SER A 71 -15.43 21.90 -5.68
N ASP A 72 -15.75 21.84 -6.97
CA ASP A 72 -16.91 21.11 -7.44
C ASP A 72 -16.76 19.62 -7.10
N ALA A 73 -17.86 18.90 -7.20
CA ALA A 73 -17.83 17.47 -6.98
C ALA A 73 -17.02 16.76 -8.08
N PHE A 74 -16.12 15.87 -7.68
CA PHE A 74 -15.34 15.01 -8.58
C PHE A 74 -15.39 13.57 -8.11
N TYR A 75 -15.16 12.65 -9.03
CA TYR A 75 -15.08 11.22 -8.73
C TYR A 75 -13.66 10.88 -8.26
N LEU A 76 -13.51 10.39 -7.04
CA LEU A 76 -12.20 10.07 -6.47
C LEU A 76 -11.75 8.67 -6.91
N SER A 77 -11.01 8.58 -8.01
CA SER A 77 -10.44 7.32 -8.52
C SER A 77 -9.09 6.96 -7.92
N ASP A 78 -8.38 7.95 -7.39
CA ASP A 78 -7.00 7.81 -6.91
C ASP A 78 -6.90 7.71 -5.39
N SER A 79 -5.77 7.21 -4.89
CA SER A 79 -5.54 7.01 -3.45
C SER A 79 -4.94 8.23 -2.76
N LEU A 80 -4.41 9.21 -3.49
CA LEU A 80 -3.83 10.43 -2.93
C LEU A 80 -4.47 11.68 -3.51
N ILE A 81 -4.52 12.71 -2.67
CA ILE A 81 -4.65 14.10 -3.09
C ILE A 81 -3.33 14.79 -2.79
N LYS A 82 -2.79 15.52 -3.77
CA LYS A 82 -1.56 16.33 -3.64
C LYS A 82 -1.87 17.79 -3.94
N TRP A 83 -1.14 18.68 -3.27
CA TRP A 83 -1.20 20.11 -3.54
C TRP A 83 0.11 20.77 -3.13
N TRP A 84 0.41 21.92 -3.70
CA TRP A 84 1.46 22.80 -3.21
C TRP A 84 0.87 23.84 -2.28
N GLN A 85 1.60 24.17 -1.20
CA GLN A 85 1.19 25.24 -0.32
C GLN A 85 2.36 26.11 0.15
N LYS A 86 2.03 27.35 0.50
CA LYS A 86 2.94 28.33 1.12
C LYS A 86 2.16 29.27 2.02
N SER A 87 2.46 29.27 3.30
CA SER A 87 1.85 30.15 4.30
C SER A 87 2.69 31.40 4.50
N GLU A 88 2.04 32.55 4.65
CA GLU A 88 2.71 33.82 4.95
C GLU A 88 3.38 33.77 6.33
N ASN A 89 2.83 33.00 7.27
CA ASN A 89 3.31 32.93 8.64
C ASN A 89 3.13 31.54 9.26
N ILE A 90 4.00 31.18 10.20
CA ILE A 90 3.97 29.91 10.95
C ILE A 90 2.73 29.73 11.85
N ASN A 91 1.97 30.80 12.09
CA ASN A 91 0.78 30.77 12.95
C ASN A 91 -0.52 30.55 12.15
N VAL A 92 -0.39 30.14 10.89
CA VAL A 92 -1.51 29.98 9.96
C VAL A 92 -1.61 28.51 9.55
N ALA A 93 -2.60 27.82 10.11
CA ALA A 93 -2.90 26.46 9.71
C ALA A 93 -4.02 26.45 8.67
N VAL A 94 -3.82 25.68 7.61
CA VAL A 94 -4.90 25.26 6.71
C VAL A 94 -5.43 23.93 7.21
N THR A 95 -6.74 23.79 7.23
CA THR A 95 -7.44 22.51 7.34
C THR A 95 -7.90 22.11 5.96
N VAL A 96 -7.62 20.86 5.57
CA VAL A 96 -8.11 20.26 4.34
C VAL A 96 -9.23 19.31 4.71
N GLU A 97 -10.40 19.48 4.13
CA GLU A 97 -11.61 18.75 4.45
C GLU A 97 -12.16 18.07 3.19
N LEU A 98 -12.69 16.87 3.36
CA LEU A 98 -13.39 16.11 2.33
C LEU A 98 -14.88 16.08 2.65
N TYR A 99 -15.71 16.37 1.66
CA TYR A 99 -17.16 16.33 1.76
C TYR A 99 -17.73 15.38 0.70
N THR A 100 -18.93 14.86 0.93
CA THR A 100 -19.72 14.25 -0.15
C THR A 100 -20.18 15.32 -1.14
N SER A 101 -20.64 14.91 -2.33
CA SER A 101 -21.25 15.84 -3.29
C SER A 101 -22.45 16.63 -2.73
N ALA A 102 -23.14 16.08 -1.71
CA ALA A 102 -24.24 16.69 -0.98
C ALA A 102 -23.81 17.58 0.20
N ASP A 103 -22.53 17.97 0.27
CA ASP A 103 -21.96 18.83 1.32
C ASP A 103 -22.04 18.23 2.75
N VAL A 104 -22.01 16.90 2.85
CA VAL A 104 -21.84 16.20 4.14
C VAL A 104 -20.36 15.97 4.41
N PHE A 105 -19.87 16.41 5.57
CA PHE A 105 -18.48 16.21 5.99
C PHE A 105 -18.12 14.72 6.08
N ILE A 106 -16.94 14.36 5.59
CA ILE A 106 -16.41 12.99 5.62
C ILE A 106 -15.19 12.93 6.55
N ALA A 107 -14.15 13.69 6.24
CA ALA A 107 -12.87 13.61 6.91
C ALA A 107 -12.09 14.92 6.77
N SER A 108 -11.06 15.09 7.58
CA SER A 108 -10.16 16.24 7.49
C SER A 108 -8.73 15.88 7.86
N THR A 109 -7.78 16.66 7.35
CA THR A 109 -6.38 16.67 7.77
C THR A 109 -5.89 18.10 7.97
N THR A 110 -4.85 18.26 8.77
CA THR A 110 -4.16 19.55 8.99
C THR A 110 -2.70 19.36 8.57
N PRO A 111 -2.30 19.74 7.35
CA PRO A 111 -0.93 19.65 6.90
C PRO A 111 0.03 20.50 7.75
N ALA A 112 1.32 20.20 7.65
CA ALA A 112 2.35 20.99 8.32
C ALA A 112 2.36 22.44 7.80
N ILE A 113 2.55 23.41 8.70
CA ILE A 113 2.65 24.82 8.30
C ILE A 113 4.03 25.06 7.67
N VAL A 114 4.05 25.52 6.42
CA VAL A 114 5.27 25.74 5.63
C VAL A 114 5.28 27.15 5.08
N THR A 115 6.41 27.86 5.20
CA THR A 115 6.58 29.24 4.70
C THR A 115 7.29 29.30 3.34
N SER A 116 7.69 28.15 2.82
CA SER A 116 8.22 27.94 1.48
C SER A 116 7.29 27.02 0.72
N TRP A 117 7.22 27.17 -0.61
CA TRP A 117 6.47 26.25 -1.46
C TRP A 117 6.91 24.81 -1.19
N THR A 118 5.97 24.01 -0.69
CA THR A 118 6.20 22.60 -0.36
C THR A 118 4.98 21.79 -0.79
N GLN A 119 5.20 20.69 -1.49
CA GLN A 119 4.15 19.75 -1.82
C GLN A 119 3.68 19.02 -0.56
N GLN A 120 2.37 18.97 -0.37
CA GLN A 120 1.68 18.20 0.65
C GLN A 120 0.92 17.05 -0.01
N SER A 121 0.57 16.05 0.78
CA SER A 121 -0.27 14.95 0.33
C SER A 121 -1.20 14.47 1.43
N TRP A 122 -2.30 13.83 1.02
CA TRP A 122 -3.24 13.17 1.91
C TRP A 122 -3.67 11.84 1.30
N ASP A 123 -3.49 10.76 2.06
CA ASP A 123 -4.06 9.44 1.76
C ASP A 123 -5.59 9.44 1.97
N VAL A 124 -6.28 9.22 0.87
CA VAL A 124 -7.74 9.18 0.77
C VAL A 124 -8.22 7.84 0.20
N SER A 125 -7.39 6.79 0.29
CA SER A 125 -7.68 5.44 -0.20
C SER A 125 -9.01 4.89 0.30
N ALA A 126 -9.37 5.15 1.56
CA ALA A 126 -10.64 4.75 2.17
C ALA A 126 -11.89 5.35 1.50
N TYR A 127 -11.73 6.41 0.69
CA TYR A 127 -12.82 7.14 0.06
C TYR A 127 -12.87 6.95 -1.47
N LYS A 128 -12.04 6.05 -2.02
CA LYS A 128 -12.02 5.74 -3.46
C LYS A 128 -13.38 5.26 -3.94
N GLY A 129 -13.73 5.65 -5.16
CA GLY A 129 -15.00 5.31 -5.80
C GLY A 129 -16.17 6.20 -5.39
N GLN A 130 -15.94 7.24 -4.59
CA GLN A 130 -16.98 8.18 -4.16
C GLN A 130 -16.94 9.49 -4.97
N ASN A 131 -18.11 10.12 -5.11
CA ASN A 131 -18.19 11.51 -5.59
C ASN A 131 -18.06 12.45 -4.40
N VAL A 132 -16.96 13.21 -4.37
CA VAL A 132 -16.53 14.03 -3.23
C VAL A 132 -16.24 15.46 -3.66
N LYS A 133 -16.17 16.37 -2.67
CA LYS A 133 -15.67 17.74 -2.80
C LYS A 133 -14.48 17.90 -1.87
N LEU A 134 -13.46 18.62 -2.32
CA LEU A 134 -12.30 18.97 -1.52
C LEU A 134 -12.43 20.42 -1.05
N ARG A 135 -12.14 20.68 0.23
CA ARG A 135 -12.16 22.03 0.78
C ARG A 135 -10.85 22.36 1.49
N PHE A 136 -10.26 23.49 1.13
CA PHE A 136 -9.21 24.12 1.91
C PHE A 136 -9.82 25.23 2.76
N LYS A 137 -9.52 25.24 4.05
CA LYS A 137 -10.08 26.17 5.03
C LYS A 137 -8.97 26.77 5.87
N GLN A 138 -9.05 28.06 6.13
CA GLN A 138 -8.20 28.74 7.08
C GLN A 138 -9.05 29.63 7.99
N HIS A 139 -8.75 29.67 9.29
CA HIS A 139 -9.38 30.60 10.21
C HIS A 139 -8.37 31.55 10.86
N THR A 140 -8.81 32.73 11.28
CA THR A 140 -7.97 33.68 12.03
C THR A 140 -7.79 33.23 13.47
N THR A 141 -6.55 32.99 13.88
CA THR A 141 -6.20 32.71 15.28
C THR A 141 -5.82 33.97 16.06
N GLN A 142 -5.50 35.07 15.37
CA GLN A 142 -5.11 36.35 15.97
C GLN A 142 -5.85 37.53 15.34
N SER A 143 -6.52 38.34 16.18
CA SER A 143 -7.24 39.53 15.72
C SER A 143 -6.35 40.47 14.92
N ALA A 144 -6.86 41.02 13.81
CA ALA A 144 -6.16 41.96 12.93
C ALA A 144 -4.91 41.41 12.22
N SER A 145 -4.60 40.11 12.36
CA SER A 145 -3.58 39.42 11.58
C SER A 145 -4.25 38.69 10.42
N GLY A 146 -4.31 39.36 9.27
CA GLY A 146 -4.97 38.85 8.07
C GLY A 146 -4.13 37.91 7.22
N TRP A 147 -3.38 37.03 7.87
CA TRP A 147 -2.43 36.17 7.16
C TRP A 147 -3.12 35.21 6.20
N TYR A 148 -2.36 34.74 5.23
CA TYR A 148 -2.85 33.87 4.17
C TYR A 148 -2.00 32.61 3.98
N THR A 149 -2.62 31.62 3.37
CA THR A 149 -1.95 30.47 2.77
C THR A 149 -2.29 30.43 1.27
N LEU A 150 -1.26 30.30 0.46
CA LEU A 150 -1.38 30.05 -0.98
C LEU A 150 -1.49 28.55 -1.20
N ILE A 151 -2.42 28.15 -2.08
CA ILE A 151 -2.61 26.79 -2.56
C ILE A 151 -2.44 26.79 -4.07
N ASP A 152 -1.74 25.77 -4.58
CA ASP A 152 -1.45 25.62 -6.00
C ASP A 152 -1.39 24.14 -6.40
N LEU A 153 -1.50 23.84 -7.70
CA LEU A 153 -1.32 22.52 -8.30
C LEU A 153 -2.01 21.39 -7.52
N VAL A 154 -3.34 21.50 -7.40
CA VAL A 154 -4.15 20.50 -6.70
C VAL A 154 -4.49 19.36 -7.67
N GLU A 155 -4.03 18.16 -7.35
CA GLU A 155 -4.20 16.98 -8.20
C GLU A 155 -4.54 15.72 -7.40
N THR A 156 -5.20 14.76 -8.04
CA THR A 156 -5.31 13.39 -7.55
C THR A 156 -4.19 12.53 -8.13
N TRP A 157 -3.68 11.55 -7.36
CA TRP A 157 -2.54 10.73 -7.76
C TRP A 157 -2.68 9.29 -7.29
N THR A 158 -2.46 8.33 -8.19
CA THR A 158 -2.31 6.91 -7.82
C THR A 158 -0.83 6.57 -7.71
N TRP A 159 -0.45 5.91 -6.62
CA TRP A 159 0.88 5.30 -6.54
C TRP A 159 1.00 4.22 -7.61
N THR A 160 1.80 4.48 -8.63
CA THR A 160 2.27 3.45 -9.55
C THR A 160 3.68 3.06 -9.12
N LEU A 161 3.83 1.87 -8.57
CA LEU A 161 5.15 1.28 -8.39
C LEU A 161 5.56 0.65 -9.72
N SER A 162 6.46 1.31 -10.45
CA SER A 162 7.07 0.74 -11.66
C SER A 162 8.42 0.15 -11.27
N LEU A 163 8.53 -1.18 -11.32
CA LEU A 163 9.80 -1.91 -11.23
C LEU A 163 10.30 -2.13 -12.67
N GLU A 164 11.43 -1.53 -13.04
CA GLU A 164 12.12 -1.83 -14.30
C GLU A 164 13.03 -3.04 -14.06
N LEU A 165 12.72 -4.19 -14.66
CA LEU A 165 13.58 -5.38 -14.64
C LEU A 165 14.57 -5.27 -15.82
N GLU A 166 15.87 -5.16 -15.53
CA GLU A 166 16.93 -4.94 -16.53
C GLU A 166 17.52 -6.21 -17.16
N ASP A 167 17.10 -7.43 -16.78
CA ASP A 167 17.73 -8.66 -17.29
C ASP A 167 16.83 -9.52 -18.20
N ILE A 168 17.41 -9.88 -19.35
CA ILE A 168 16.81 -10.60 -20.48
C ILE A 168 16.76 -12.11 -20.18
N ILE A 169 15.57 -12.72 -20.24
CA ILE A 169 15.43 -14.17 -20.42
C ILE A 169 14.79 -14.45 -21.77
N THR A 170 15.51 -15.22 -22.60
CA THR A 170 15.06 -15.73 -23.89
C THR A 170 14.00 -16.82 -23.64
N LEU A 171 12.78 -16.63 -24.16
CA LEU A 171 11.65 -17.55 -23.99
C LEU A 171 11.50 -18.46 -25.21
N SER A 172 11.33 -19.78 -24.98
CA SER A 172 10.91 -20.74 -26.00
C SER A 172 9.47 -21.19 -25.77
N ASP A 173 8.65 -20.91 -26.78
CA ASP A 173 7.32 -21.42 -27.19
C ASP A 173 6.06 -21.22 -26.30
N GLU A 174 5.17 -20.37 -26.88
CA GLU A 174 3.69 -20.21 -26.82
C GLU A 174 2.98 -20.06 -25.44
N LEU A 175 2.80 -18.84 -24.90
CA LEU A 175 1.64 -17.89 -24.99
C LEU A 175 0.34 -18.38 -24.27
N GLU A 176 -0.39 -17.66 -23.39
CA GLU A 176 -0.65 -16.22 -23.16
C GLU A 176 -1.00 -15.92 -21.68
N PHE A 177 -0.32 -14.90 -21.13
CA PHE A 177 -0.47 -14.17 -19.85
C PHE A 177 -0.87 -14.94 -18.57
N THR A 178 0.18 -15.46 -17.94
CA THR A 178 0.23 -16.08 -16.61
C THR A 178 1.10 -15.18 -15.72
N GLU A 179 0.65 -14.90 -14.49
CA GLU A 179 1.52 -14.56 -13.36
C GLU A 179 2.14 -13.13 -13.30
N VAL A 180 1.81 -12.39 -12.23
CA VAL A 180 2.64 -11.28 -11.72
C VAL A 180 3.56 -11.89 -10.69
N ILE A 181 4.79 -12.21 -11.07
CA ILE A 181 5.84 -12.61 -10.12
C ILE A 181 6.30 -11.33 -9.42
N LYS A 182 5.89 -11.19 -8.15
CA LYS A 182 6.20 -10.04 -7.31
C LYS A 182 7.39 -10.42 -6.43
N GLU A 183 8.57 -9.96 -6.80
CA GLU A 183 9.73 -10.00 -5.90
C GLU A 183 9.67 -8.77 -4.97
N ASP A 184 9.83 -9.07 -3.68
CA ASP A 184 9.97 -8.20 -2.51
C ASP A 184 8.76 -7.74 -1.66
N ILE A 185 8.96 -8.02 -0.37
CA ILE A 185 8.32 -7.69 0.91
C ILE A 185 6.86 -7.22 0.84
N VAL A 186 5.94 -8.12 1.20
CA VAL A 186 4.56 -7.78 1.55
C VAL A 186 4.45 -7.66 3.07
N THR A 187 4.20 -6.46 3.57
CA THR A 187 3.73 -6.27 4.96
C THR A 187 2.20 -6.24 4.94
N LEU A 188 1.56 -7.29 5.46
CA LEU A 188 0.11 -7.32 5.65
C LEU A 188 -0.21 -6.72 7.03
N SER A 189 -0.89 -5.58 7.05
CA SER A 189 -1.53 -5.06 8.25
C SER A 189 -3.03 -5.35 8.17
N ASP A 190 -3.63 -5.64 9.32
CA ASP A 190 -4.90 -6.33 9.52
C ASP A 190 -6.08 -5.97 8.60
N GLU A 191 -6.87 -7.03 8.34
CA GLU A 191 -8.13 -7.12 7.59
C GLU A 191 -8.07 -6.83 6.09
N ILE A 192 -7.66 -7.85 5.30
CA ILE A 192 -8.03 -7.95 3.88
C ILE A 192 -8.84 -9.24 3.69
N GLU A 193 -10.15 -9.11 3.45
CA GLU A 193 -10.95 -10.17 2.82
C GLU A 193 -10.51 -10.30 1.36
N ILE A 194 -9.59 -11.23 1.07
CA ILE A 194 -9.16 -11.55 -0.28
C ILE A 194 -10.12 -12.59 -0.87
N ASN A 195 -11.12 -12.14 -1.62
CA ASN A 195 -11.91 -13.00 -2.52
C ASN A 195 -11.18 -13.15 -3.88
N VAL A 196 -9.97 -13.72 -3.86
CA VAL A 196 -9.22 -14.06 -5.07
C VAL A 196 -8.96 -15.57 -5.04
N LEU A 197 -9.33 -16.26 -6.12
CA LEU A 197 -8.95 -17.65 -6.38
C LEU A 197 -7.42 -17.72 -6.46
N LEU A 198 -6.78 -18.14 -5.37
CA LEU A 198 -5.35 -18.26 -5.21
C LEU A 198 -4.87 -19.60 -5.76
N GLU A 199 -4.55 -19.67 -7.04
CA GLU A 199 -3.72 -20.75 -7.58
C GLU A 199 -2.27 -20.25 -7.67
N LYS A 200 -1.48 -20.64 -6.65
CA LYS A 200 -0.03 -20.43 -6.48
C LYS A 200 0.44 -19.00 -6.14
N ILE A 201 0.94 -18.88 -4.91
CA ILE A 201 1.93 -17.88 -4.50
C ILE A 201 3.19 -18.66 -4.13
N PHE A 202 4.33 -18.34 -4.75
CA PHE A 202 5.64 -18.77 -4.27
C PHE A 202 6.22 -17.68 -3.38
N LEU A 203 6.50 -18.00 -2.13
CA LEU A 203 7.17 -17.13 -1.17
C LEU A 203 8.61 -17.63 -1.01
N GLU A 204 9.55 -16.94 -1.64
CA GLU A 204 10.99 -17.16 -1.43
C GLU A 204 11.56 -15.96 -0.66
N ASP A 205 11.12 -15.72 0.59
CA ASP A 205 12.00 -15.34 1.71
C ASP A 205 11.25 -15.08 3.04
N THR A 206 12.01 -15.24 4.13
CA THR A 206 11.70 -15.11 5.59
C THR A 206 10.33 -14.55 6.00
N ILE A 207 9.42 -15.44 6.42
CA ILE A 207 8.21 -15.07 7.18
C ILE A 207 8.59 -14.81 8.65
N THR A 208 8.39 -13.58 9.14
CA THR A 208 8.39 -13.31 10.59
C THR A 208 6.96 -13.33 11.08
N LEU A 209 6.53 -14.44 11.70
CA LEU A 209 5.22 -14.54 12.34
C LEU A 209 5.18 -13.60 13.55
N SER A 210 4.49 -12.46 13.43
CA SER A 210 4.33 -11.51 14.54
C SER A 210 3.08 -11.83 15.36
N GLU A 211 3.13 -12.90 16.15
CA GLU A 211 2.36 -13.02 17.39
C GLU A 211 2.92 -14.16 18.25
N GLN A 212 2.92 -13.98 19.57
CA GLN A 212 3.52 -14.90 20.53
C GLN A 212 2.85 -16.30 20.49
N ILE A 213 3.37 -17.20 19.66
CA ILE A 213 3.18 -18.63 19.86
C ILE A 213 4.12 -19.03 21.01
N THR A 214 3.62 -18.97 22.25
CA THR A 214 4.31 -19.53 23.41
C THR A 214 4.35 -21.05 23.29
N GLY A 215 5.39 -21.60 22.66
CA GLY A 215 5.59 -23.04 22.59
C GLY A 215 6.52 -23.55 21.49
N ILE A 216 6.80 -22.76 20.45
CA ILE A 216 7.76 -23.17 19.40
C ILE A 216 9.17 -22.88 19.92
N ASN A 217 9.81 -23.93 20.43
CA ASN A 217 11.14 -23.87 21.00
C ASN A 217 12.15 -23.93 19.84
N ARG A 218 12.90 -22.82 19.64
CA ARG A 218 13.87 -22.53 18.57
C ARG A 218 13.24 -22.21 17.20
N ALA A 219 13.65 -21.08 16.65
CA ALA A 219 13.30 -20.65 15.30
C ALA A 219 14.01 -21.56 14.30
N SER A 220 13.31 -22.58 13.81
CA SER A 220 13.63 -23.21 12.54
C SER A 220 13.33 -22.21 11.44
N TYR A 221 14.30 -21.90 10.60
CA TYR A 221 14.06 -21.08 9.42
C TYR A 221 13.44 -21.98 8.34
N ALA A 222 12.36 -21.49 7.73
CA ALA A 222 11.82 -22.10 6.52
C ALA A 222 12.87 -21.97 5.41
N THR A 223 13.28 -23.08 4.81
CA THR A 223 14.22 -23.09 3.67
C THR A 223 13.50 -23.07 2.33
N ARG A 224 12.29 -23.65 2.27
CA ARG A 224 11.41 -23.66 1.10
C ARG A 224 9.95 -23.77 1.55
N MET A 225 9.05 -23.19 0.78
CA MET A 225 7.60 -23.34 0.95
C MET A 225 6.95 -23.68 -0.39
N GLU A 226 6.07 -24.68 -0.40
CA GLU A 226 5.28 -25.06 -1.59
C GLU A 226 3.81 -25.25 -1.18
N PHE A 227 2.89 -24.69 -1.95
CA PHE A 227 1.45 -24.82 -1.72
C PHE A 227 0.86 -25.94 -2.58
N TYR A 228 0.09 -26.84 -1.97
CA TYR A 228 -0.58 -27.94 -2.66
C TYR A 228 -1.84 -28.38 -1.93
N ASP A 229 -2.95 -28.50 -2.68
CA ASP A 229 -4.24 -29.02 -2.23
C ASP A 229 -4.76 -28.44 -0.90
N GLY A 230 -4.67 -27.11 -0.73
CA GLY A 230 -5.12 -26.45 0.51
C GLY A 230 -4.15 -26.54 1.68
N PHE A 231 -2.96 -27.14 1.48
CA PHE A 231 -1.90 -27.22 2.47
C PHE A 231 -0.66 -26.44 2.04
N LEU A 232 0.01 -25.85 3.02
CA LEU A 232 1.35 -25.26 2.87
C LEU A 232 2.39 -26.24 3.41
N TYR A 233 3.34 -26.65 2.58
CA TYR A 233 4.44 -27.53 2.95
C TYR A 233 5.72 -26.70 3.12
N ILE A 234 6.35 -26.80 4.27
CA ILE A 234 7.48 -25.97 4.67
C ILE A 234 8.66 -26.88 5.00
N SER A 235 9.75 -26.80 4.26
CA SER A 235 11.00 -27.44 4.69
C SER A 235 11.73 -26.55 5.69
N THR A 236 12.36 -27.16 6.69
CA THR A 236 13.07 -26.42 7.75
C THR A 236 14.58 -26.67 7.73
N ASP A 237 15.32 -25.74 8.29
CA ASP A 237 16.76 -25.86 8.53
C ASP A 237 17.11 -26.72 9.77
N GLU A 238 16.14 -27.46 10.33
CA GLU A 238 16.38 -28.35 11.45
C GLU A 238 17.12 -29.62 11.03
N SER A 239 17.90 -30.16 11.96
CA SER A 239 18.50 -31.48 11.84
C SER A 239 18.01 -32.39 12.97
N PRO A 240 17.38 -33.54 12.66
CA PRO A 240 17.13 -34.10 11.32
C PRO A 240 16.15 -33.28 10.48
N ALA A 241 16.30 -33.36 9.15
CA ALA A 241 15.53 -32.59 8.18
C ALA A 241 14.03 -32.78 8.40
N GLN A 242 13.26 -31.68 8.41
CA GLN A 242 11.81 -31.74 8.62
C GLN A 242 11.05 -31.04 7.51
N VAL A 243 9.85 -31.56 7.26
CA VAL A 243 8.80 -30.90 6.47
C VAL A 243 7.60 -30.67 7.37
N VAL A 244 7.04 -29.45 7.37
CA VAL A 244 5.83 -29.10 8.12
C VAL A 244 4.69 -28.92 7.13
N LYS A 245 3.59 -29.66 7.30
CA LYS A 245 2.32 -29.48 6.57
C LYS A 245 1.40 -28.62 7.43
N VAL A 246 0.95 -27.49 6.90
CA VAL A 246 0.02 -26.56 7.54
C VAL A 246 -1.27 -26.53 6.74
N ASP A 247 -2.41 -26.79 7.39
CA ASP A 247 -3.72 -26.62 6.79
C ASP A 247 -4.07 -25.13 6.78
N VAL A 248 -4.11 -24.51 5.60
CA VAL A 248 -4.44 -23.08 5.46
C VAL A 248 -5.93 -22.85 5.16
N THR A 249 -6.72 -23.92 5.06
CA THR A 249 -8.17 -23.83 4.86
C THR A 249 -8.93 -23.67 6.17
N LEU A 250 -8.30 -24.00 7.30
CA LEU A 250 -8.87 -23.87 8.63
C LEU A 250 -8.31 -22.64 9.36
N PRO A 251 -9.16 -21.87 10.08
CA PRO A 251 -8.72 -20.70 10.86
C PRO A 251 -7.89 -21.07 12.10
N SER A 252 -7.69 -22.35 12.37
CA SER A 252 -6.82 -22.85 13.44
C SER A 252 -5.49 -23.32 12.86
N THR A 253 -4.38 -22.96 13.51
CA THR A 253 -2.99 -23.35 13.17
C THR A 253 -2.72 -24.85 13.40
N ASN A 254 -3.46 -25.72 12.73
CA ASN A 254 -3.17 -27.16 12.74
C ASN A 254 -2.00 -27.40 11.80
N TYR A 255 -0.90 -27.91 12.36
CA TYR A 255 0.26 -28.31 11.59
C TYR A 255 0.74 -29.69 12.02
N THR A 256 1.27 -30.43 11.06
CA THR A 256 1.91 -31.73 11.28
C THR A 256 3.37 -31.61 10.82
N SER A 257 4.32 -31.99 11.68
CA SER A 257 5.74 -32.04 11.32
C SER A 257 6.17 -33.47 11.03
N TYR A 258 6.86 -33.66 9.91
CA TYR A 258 7.45 -34.93 9.48
C TYR A 258 8.95 -34.84 9.60
N THR A 259 9.54 -35.73 10.39
CA THR A 259 10.99 -35.89 10.48
C THR A 259 11.46 -36.91 9.46
N LEU A 260 12.40 -36.51 8.59
CA LEU A 260 13.01 -37.39 7.61
C LEU A 260 14.07 -38.27 8.30
N ASN A 261 13.78 -39.56 8.44
CA ASN A 261 14.73 -40.52 8.99
C ASN A 261 15.70 -40.99 7.90
N LEU A 262 16.78 -40.22 7.74
CA LEU A 262 17.85 -40.55 6.81
C LEU A 262 18.88 -41.51 7.47
N PRO A 263 19.44 -42.47 6.72
CA PRO A 263 20.29 -43.53 7.27
C PRO A 263 21.70 -43.11 7.73
N SER A 264 21.98 -41.83 8.00
CA SER A 264 23.29 -41.41 8.53
C SER A 264 23.19 -40.43 9.70
N GLU A 265 24.10 -40.56 10.67
CA GLU A 265 24.17 -39.74 11.90
C GLU A 265 24.62 -38.28 11.68
N ASP A 266 24.89 -37.89 10.45
CA ASP A 266 25.33 -36.53 10.12
C ASP A 266 24.15 -35.55 10.13
N LEU A 267 24.43 -34.29 10.49
CA LEU A 267 23.42 -33.24 10.58
C LEU A 267 22.85 -32.92 9.19
N HIS A 268 21.59 -33.25 8.95
CA HIS A 268 20.90 -33.00 7.68
C HIS A 268 19.76 -32.06 7.92
N TYR A 269 19.71 -30.96 7.18
CA TYR A 269 18.50 -30.15 7.07
C TYR A 269 18.02 -30.14 5.62
N ALA A 270 16.73 -29.85 5.44
CA ALA A 270 16.13 -29.77 4.11
C ALA A 270 16.51 -28.43 3.48
N LYS A 271 17.12 -28.45 2.29
CA LYS A 271 17.48 -27.24 1.54
C LYS A 271 16.38 -26.80 0.59
N ASP A 272 15.70 -27.78 0.00
CA ASP A 272 14.69 -27.53 -1.01
C ASP A 272 13.60 -28.59 -0.92
N LEU A 273 12.42 -28.25 -1.43
CA LEU A 273 11.23 -29.08 -1.43
C LEU A 273 10.49 -28.88 -2.75
N LYS A 274 10.10 -29.99 -3.38
CA LYS A 274 9.26 -29.98 -4.58
C LYS A 274 8.12 -30.97 -4.45
N ILE A 275 6.93 -30.54 -4.86
CA ILE A 275 5.75 -31.39 -4.89
C ILE A 275 5.48 -31.83 -6.32
N ASN A 276 5.41 -33.14 -6.55
CA ASN A 276 4.95 -33.71 -7.80
C ASN A 276 3.44 -33.95 -7.74
N GLN A 277 2.70 -32.99 -8.28
CA GLN A 277 1.23 -33.00 -8.28
C GLN A 277 0.62 -34.15 -9.10
N THR A 278 1.38 -34.77 -10.00
CA THR A 278 0.87 -35.88 -10.82
C THR A 278 0.77 -37.17 -10.02
N PHE A 279 1.64 -37.33 -9.01
CA PHE A 279 1.76 -38.57 -8.24
C PHE A 279 1.48 -38.38 -6.74
N ASP A 280 1.10 -37.18 -6.30
CA ASP A 280 0.93 -36.84 -4.88
C ASP A 280 2.17 -37.17 -4.04
N GLU A 281 3.34 -36.76 -4.53
CA GLU A 281 4.65 -37.05 -3.92
C GLU A 281 5.39 -35.76 -3.52
N ILE A 282 6.11 -35.79 -2.40
CA ILE A 282 7.03 -34.72 -2.00
C ILE A 282 8.47 -35.21 -2.14
N TYR A 283 9.29 -34.42 -2.83
CA TYR A 283 10.71 -34.60 -2.93
C TYR A 283 11.41 -33.53 -2.10
N VAL A 284 12.33 -33.94 -1.22
CA VAL A 284 13.05 -33.03 -0.32
C VAL A 284 14.55 -33.19 -0.55
N ALA A 285 15.19 -32.16 -1.07
CA ALA A 285 16.64 -32.16 -1.25
C ALA A 285 17.31 -31.77 0.07
N CYS A 286 18.17 -32.63 0.58
CA CYS A 286 18.87 -32.43 1.84
C CYS A 286 20.22 -31.75 1.61
N ALA A 287 20.75 -31.10 2.66
CA ALA A 287 21.99 -30.34 2.58
C ALA A 287 23.22 -31.15 2.12
N ASP A 288 23.20 -32.46 2.36
CA ASP A 288 24.22 -33.45 2.00
C ASP A 288 24.09 -33.98 0.56
N GLY A 289 23.13 -33.48 -0.21
CA GLY A 289 22.87 -33.90 -1.58
C GLY A 289 22.02 -35.17 -1.70
N LYS A 290 21.50 -35.72 -0.60
CA LYS A 290 20.51 -36.79 -0.66
C LYS A 290 19.14 -36.23 -1.01
N LEU A 291 18.36 -37.05 -1.71
CA LEU A 291 16.96 -36.79 -2.00
C LEU A 291 16.11 -37.69 -1.11
N ALA A 292 15.25 -37.07 -0.31
CA ALA A 292 14.18 -37.78 0.38
C ALA A 292 12.92 -37.75 -0.47
N HIS A 293 12.19 -38.86 -0.46
CA HIS A 293 10.96 -39.02 -1.21
C HIS A 293 9.86 -39.44 -0.23
N ILE A 294 8.81 -38.64 -0.14
CA ILE A 294 7.61 -38.91 0.66
C ILE A 294 6.52 -39.34 -0.31
N THR A 295 6.19 -40.63 -0.28
CA THR A 295 5.06 -41.21 -1.03
C THR A 295 3.80 -41.21 -0.18
N ASN A 296 2.63 -41.14 -0.81
CA ASN A 296 1.31 -41.11 -0.17
C ASN A 296 1.09 -39.97 0.82
N LEU A 297 0.81 -38.78 0.31
CA LEU A 297 0.38 -37.63 1.11
C LEU A 297 -0.88 -37.88 1.97
N THR A 298 -1.69 -38.89 1.63
CA THR A 298 -2.89 -39.29 2.38
C THR A 298 -2.60 -40.03 3.67
N ASP A 299 -1.42 -40.64 3.83
CA ASP A 299 -1.04 -41.36 5.06
C ASP A 299 -0.51 -40.40 6.14
N LEU A 300 -0.34 -39.13 5.79
CA LEU A 300 0.28 -38.10 6.64
C LEU A 300 -0.64 -37.49 7.72
N ASP A 301 -1.92 -37.85 7.77
CA ASP A 301 -2.90 -37.22 8.68
C ASP A 301 -2.87 -37.78 10.13
N ASP A 302 -2.16 -38.88 10.41
CA ASP A 302 -2.18 -39.55 11.73
C ASP A 302 -1.03 -39.16 12.70
N GLY A 303 -0.25 -38.13 12.36
CA GLY A 303 0.48 -37.32 13.34
C GLY A 303 1.75 -37.89 13.97
N ARG A 304 2.22 -39.11 13.63
CA ARG A 304 3.54 -39.64 14.06
C ARG A 304 4.10 -40.71 13.13
N GLU A 305 4.19 -40.44 11.83
CA GLU A 305 4.80 -41.40 10.91
C GLU A 305 6.28 -41.07 10.66
N THR A 306 7.11 -42.09 10.86
CA THR A 306 8.49 -42.12 10.40
C THR A 306 8.46 -42.49 8.94
N ILE A 307 8.90 -41.58 8.07
CA ILE A 307 8.95 -41.84 6.63
C ILE A 307 10.30 -42.50 6.35
N GLU A 308 10.28 -43.76 5.93
CA GLU A 308 11.48 -44.45 5.44
C GLU A 308 11.84 -43.91 4.06
N VAL A 309 13.01 -43.28 3.97
CA VAL A 309 13.52 -42.74 2.71
C VAL A 309 14.31 -43.81 1.98
N GLU A 310 13.87 -44.20 0.78
CA GLU A 310 14.74 -44.90 -0.18
C GLU A 310 15.79 -43.89 -0.70
N ALA A 311 17.01 -43.98 -0.17
CA ALA A 311 18.11 -43.15 -0.65
C ALA A 311 18.49 -43.58 -2.08
N GLY A 312 17.98 -42.86 -3.08
CA GLY A 312 18.43 -42.98 -4.46
C GLY A 312 19.90 -42.55 -4.56
N SER A 313 20.81 -43.48 -4.79
CA SER A 313 22.21 -43.16 -5.07
C SER A 313 22.35 -42.60 -6.48
N GLY A 314 22.06 -41.32 -6.69
CA GLY A 314 22.39 -40.68 -7.96
C GLY A 314 21.61 -39.41 -8.29
N ALA A 315 22.24 -38.27 -8.08
CA ALA A 315 22.11 -37.13 -8.99
C ALA A 315 23.41 -36.31 -8.91
N ASN A 316 24.25 -36.40 -9.95
CA ASN A 316 25.24 -35.36 -10.21
C ASN A 316 24.46 -34.12 -10.64
N SER A 317 24.61 -33.03 -9.88
CA SER A 317 24.19 -31.64 -10.11
C SER A 317 23.38 -31.34 -11.38
N LEU A 318 22.11 -30.97 -11.19
CA LEU A 318 21.42 -29.97 -12.02
C LEU A 318 21.80 -28.57 -11.54
#